data_AF-A0A0N7ZD71-F1
#
_entry.id   AF-A0A0N7ZD71-F1
#
_cell.length_a   1.000
_cell.length_b   1.000
_cell.length_c   1.000
_cell.angle_alpha   90.00
_cell.angle_beta   90.00
_cell.angle_gamma   90.00
#
_symmetry.space_group_name_H-M   'P 1'
#
loop_
_entity.id
_entity.type
_entity.pdbx_description
1 polymer ?
#
loop_
_entity_poly.entity_id
_entity_poly.type
_entity_poly.pdbx_seq_one_letter_code
_entity_poly.pdbx_strand_id
1 'polypeptide(L)'
;MSRGPDQHAWALLALQKSAPASPHRVPAWASDRKGTPIARLEGKEFEYMVRQSRVVIGRNSSKGDVDVNMGHNSFISRRHIEIYFETPHFYMICNGKNGVFVDGVFQRKGAPPLQLPRQ
;
A
#
# COMPACT_ATOMS: atom_id res chain seq x y z
N MET A 1 24.83 -8.52 64.28
CA MET A 1 23.52 -8.17 63.70
C MET A 1 23.59 -6.73 63.23
N SER A 2 23.83 -6.47 61.94
CA SER A 2 23.86 -5.10 61.41
C SER A 2 23.53 -5.08 59.91
N ARG A 3 22.44 -4.38 59.60
CA ARG A 3 22.06 -3.64 58.37
C ARG A 3 22.29 -4.31 57.01
N GLY A 4 21.17 -4.72 56.40
CA GLY A 4 21.10 -5.17 55.01
C GLY A 4 21.21 -4.01 53.99
N PRO A 5 21.63 -4.29 52.74
CA PRO A 5 21.74 -3.29 51.69
C PRO A 5 20.66 -3.45 50.61
N ASP A 6 19.40 -3.13 50.91
CA ASP A 6 18.33 -3.11 49.88
C ASP A 6 17.99 -1.70 49.38
N GLN A 7 18.84 -0.71 49.70
CA GLN A 7 18.60 0.69 49.33
C GLN A 7 18.91 1.00 47.85
N HIS A 8 19.56 0.09 47.12
CA HIS A 8 19.87 0.27 45.70
C HIS A 8 18.79 -0.28 44.76
N ALA A 9 17.90 -1.15 45.23
CA ALA A 9 16.89 -1.80 44.40
C ALA A 9 15.76 -0.84 43.97
N TRP A 10 15.49 0.22 44.75
CA TRP A 10 14.45 1.19 44.43
C TRP A 10 14.87 2.25 43.41
N ALA A 11 16.17 2.49 43.22
CA ALA A 11 16.65 3.49 42.27
C ALA A 11 16.44 3.07 40.80
N LEU A 12 16.46 1.76 40.51
CA LEU A 12 16.27 1.24 39.16
C LEU A 12 14.81 1.30 38.68
N LEU A 13 13.84 1.30 39.60
CA LEU A 13 12.41 1.42 39.26
C LEU A 13 11.98 2.86 38.96
N ALA A 14 12.77 3.87 39.34
CA ALA A 14 12.44 5.28 39.12
C ALA A 14 12.75 5.79 37.70
N LEU A 15 13.61 5.11 36.95
CA LEU A 15 13.95 5.47 35.56
C LEU A 15 12.96 4.91 34.51
N GLN A 16 12.00 4.08 34.93
CA GLN A 16 10.95 3.55 34.05
C GLN A 16 9.85 4.59 33.74
N LYS A 17 9.83 5.76 34.42
CA LYS A 17 8.67 6.68 34.41
C LYS A 17 8.76 7.91 33.51
N SER A 18 9.75 8.03 32.63
CA SER A 18 9.83 9.19 31.73
C SER A 18 10.44 8.85 30.37
N ALA A 19 9.65 8.18 29.54
CA ALA A 19 9.71 8.42 28.10
C ALA A 19 8.27 8.52 27.60
N PRO A 20 7.78 9.68 27.13
CA PRO A 20 6.64 9.65 26.22
C PRO A 20 7.07 8.74 25.07
N ALA A 21 6.26 7.71 24.79
CA ALA A 21 6.49 6.79 23.70
C ALA A 21 7.00 7.58 22.50
N SER A 22 8.28 7.37 22.15
CA SER A 22 8.84 7.87 20.91
C SER A 22 7.81 7.50 19.87
N PRO A 23 7.16 8.46 19.19
CA PRO A 23 6.16 8.12 18.21
C PRO A 23 6.93 7.22 17.28
N HIS A 24 6.58 5.93 17.27
CA HIS A 24 7.02 5.04 16.23
C HIS A 24 6.80 5.86 14.99
N ARG A 25 7.91 6.23 14.32
CA ARG A 25 7.86 6.89 13.04
C ARG A 25 7.21 5.83 12.19
N VAL A 26 5.87 5.81 12.22
CA VAL A 26 5.04 5.14 11.25
C VAL A 26 5.70 5.61 9.96
N PRO A 27 6.30 4.70 9.20
CA PRO A 27 6.92 5.10 7.96
C PRO A 27 5.93 6.00 7.23
N ALA A 28 6.37 7.03 6.54
CA ALA A 28 5.46 7.97 5.89
C ALA A 28 4.45 7.29 4.92
N TRP A 29 4.64 6.00 4.60
CA TRP A 29 3.67 5.17 3.89
C TRP A 29 2.48 4.65 4.73
N ALA A 30 2.60 4.62 6.06
CA ALA A 30 1.57 4.18 7.01
C ALA A 30 0.77 5.35 7.60
N SER A 31 1.12 6.59 7.26
CA SER A 31 0.34 7.77 7.65
C SER A 31 -0.89 7.88 6.73
N ASP A 32 -2.05 7.59 7.32
CA ASP A 32 -3.36 8.05 6.87
C ASP A 32 -3.87 7.52 5.52
N ARG A 33 -4.34 6.26 5.53
CA ARG A 33 -5.35 5.80 4.57
C ARG A 33 -6.75 6.41 4.86
N LYS A 34 -6.87 7.64 5.41
CA LYS A 34 -8.15 8.30 5.73
C LYS A 34 -8.53 9.46 4.78
N GLY A 35 -7.89 9.59 3.62
CA GLY A 35 -8.41 10.44 2.55
C GLY A 35 -9.79 9.97 2.06
N THR A 36 -10.68 10.90 1.69
CA THR A 36 -11.97 10.58 1.03
C THR A 36 -11.69 9.68 -0.18
N PRO A 37 -12.41 8.55 -0.37
CA PRO A 37 -12.19 7.71 -1.54
C PRO A 37 -12.50 8.49 -2.81
N ILE A 38 -11.53 8.52 -3.73
CA ILE A 38 -11.65 9.19 -5.03
C ILE A 38 -12.19 8.25 -6.11
N ALA A 39 -12.04 6.95 -5.92
CA ALA A 39 -12.56 5.92 -6.80
C ALA A 39 -12.75 4.61 -6.04
N ARG A 40 -13.42 3.67 -6.69
CA ARG A 40 -13.66 2.32 -6.18
C ARG A 40 -13.30 1.32 -7.26
N LEU A 41 -12.43 0.37 -6.93
CA LEU A 41 -12.09 -0.75 -7.80
C LEU A 41 -12.89 -1.95 -7.33
N GLU A 42 -13.72 -2.48 -8.23
CA GLU A 42 -14.51 -3.68 -7.98
C GLU A 42 -14.02 -4.80 -8.90
N GLY A 43 -13.81 -5.96 -8.32
CA GLY A 43 -13.55 -7.20 -9.03
C GLY A 43 -14.54 -8.27 -8.58
N LYS A 44 -14.48 -9.44 -9.21
CA LYS A 44 -15.39 -10.55 -8.91
C LYS A 44 -15.36 -10.97 -7.43
N GLU A 45 -14.19 -10.86 -6.79
CA GLU A 45 -13.94 -11.35 -5.43
C GLU A 45 -13.27 -10.31 -4.54
N PHE A 46 -13.20 -9.04 -4.97
CA PHE A 46 -12.59 -7.98 -4.18
C PHE A 46 -13.24 -6.62 -4.43
N GLU A 47 -13.21 -5.78 -3.40
CA GLU A 47 -13.58 -4.37 -3.46
C GLU A 47 -12.44 -3.57 -2.83
N TYR A 48 -11.98 -2.54 -3.51
CA TYR A 48 -10.89 -1.69 -3.04
C TYR A 48 -11.23 -0.22 -3.22
N MET A 49 -11.31 0.50 -2.09
CA MET A 49 -11.51 1.95 -2.09
C MET A 49 -10.19 2.66 -2.37
N VAL A 50 -10.11 3.33 -3.52
CA VAL A 50 -8.95 4.12 -3.92
C VAL A 50 -8.98 5.45 -3.18
N ARG A 51 -7.98 5.66 -2.33
CA ARG A 51 -7.81 6.91 -1.55
C ARG A 51 -6.56 7.70 -1.95
N GLN A 52 -5.75 7.13 -2.83
CA GLN A 52 -4.49 7.69 -3.30
C GLN A 52 -4.57 7.97 -4.79
N SER A 53 -3.80 8.94 -5.27
CA SER A 53 -3.79 9.32 -6.69
C SER A 53 -3.21 8.25 -7.60
N ARG A 54 -2.47 7.27 -7.08
CA ARG A 54 -1.82 6.22 -7.87
C ARG A 54 -1.95 4.88 -7.16
N VAL A 55 -2.44 3.87 -7.87
CA VAL A 55 -2.71 2.51 -7.37
C VAL A 55 -2.00 1.51 -8.24
N VAL A 56 -1.27 0.59 -7.62
CA VAL A 56 -0.56 -0.49 -8.30
C VAL A 56 -1.29 -1.81 -8.08
N ILE A 57 -1.65 -2.45 -9.19
CA ILE A 57 -2.33 -3.74 -9.22
C ILE A 57 -1.37 -4.79 -9.77
N GLY A 58 -1.26 -5.92 -9.09
CA GLY A 58 -0.36 -6.98 -9.53
C GLY A 58 -0.25 -8.12 -8.55
N ARG A 59 0.91 -8.78 -8.55
CA ARG A 59 1.21 -9.91 -7.69
C ARG A 59 2.24 -9.56 -6.64
N ASN A 60 1.96 -9.89 -5.39
CA ASN A 60 2.92 -9.73 -4.29
C ASN A 60 4.20 -10.51 -4.51
N SER A 61 5.31 -9.96 -4.04
CA SER A 61 6.60 -10.65 -4.04
C SER A 61 7.37 -10.37 -2.77
N SER A 62 8.35 -11.20 -2.49
CA SER A 62 9.30 -10.97 -1.39
C SER A 62 10.07 -9.64 -1.49
N LYS A 63 10.05 -8.98 -2.65
CA LYS A 63 10.71 -7.67 -2.88
C LYS A 63 9.76 -6.46 -2.73
N GLY A 64 8.46 -6.67 -2.52
CA GLY A 64 7.51 -5.58 -2.41
C GLY A 64 6.05 -6.01 -2.53
N ASP A 65 5.21 -5.28 -1.82
CA ASP A 65 3.76 -5.42 -1.79
C ASP A 65 3.10 -4.55 -2.88
N VAL A 66 1.85 -4.86 -3.22
CA VAL A 66 1.02 -4.05 -4.13
C VAL A 66 -0.26 -3.59 -3.43
N ASP A 67 -0.94 -2.60 -3.99
CA ASP A 67 -2.19 -2.10 -3.41
C ASP A 67 -3.34 -3.10 -3.56
N VAL A 68 -3.41 -3.75 -4.73
CA VAL A 68 -4.38 -4.79 -5.04
C VAL A 68 -3.65 -6.03 -5.53
N ASN A 69 -3.64 -7.06 -4.68
CA ASN A 69 -3.00 -8.34 -4.98
C ASN A 69 -3.96 -9.27 -5.73
N MET A 70 -3.58 -9.65 -6.95
CA MET A 70 -4.34 -10.54 -7.83
C MET A 70 -3.93 -12.03 -7.67
N GLY A 71 -3.37 -12.37 -6.51
CA GLY A 71 -2.95 -13.73 -6.18
C GLY A 71 -1.57 -14.09 -6.74
N HIS A 72 -1.28 -15.39 -6.78
CA HIS A 72 0.07 -15.91 -7.04
C HIS A 72 0.34 -16.29 -8.51
N ASN A 73 -0.60 -15.96 -9.42
CA ASN A 73 -0.55 -16.34 -10.84
C ASN A 73 0.70 -15.77 -11.56
N SER A 74 1.46 -16.62 -12.23
CA SER A 74 2.69 -16.25 -12.98
C SER A 74 2.40 -15.46 -14.26
N PHE A 75 1.16 -15.50 -14.76
CA PHE A 75 0.70 -14.63 -15.84
C PHE A 75 0.55 -13.17 -15.38
N ILE A 76 0.42 -12.93 -14.07
CA ILE A 76 0.29 -11.61 -13.49
C ILE A 76 1.66 -11.12 -13.04
N SER A 77 2.03 -9.95 -13.53
CA SER A 77 3.32 -9.33 -13.19
C SER A 77 3.24 -8.70 -11.80
N ARG A 78 4.40 -8.53 -11.16
CA ARG A 78 4.45 -7.92 -9.81
C ARG A 78 3.82 -6.53 -9.79
N ARG A 79 4.16 -5.69 -10.77
CA ARG A 79 3.44 -4.46 -11.09
C ARG A 79 2.82 -4.66 -12.47
N HIS A 80 1.59 -5.15 -12.51
CA HIS A 80 0.96 -5.53 -13.77
C HIS A 80 0.29 -4.33 -14.42
N ILE A 81 -0.55 -3.65 -13.65
CA ILE A 81 -1.26 -2.45 -14.07
C ILE A 81 -1.04 -1.39 -13.01
N GLU A 82 -1.02 -0.16 -13.46
CA GLU A 82 -1.03 0.99 -12.59
C GLU A 82 -2.12 1.94 -13.03
N ILE A 83 -2.92 2.39 -12.09
CA ILE A 83 -3.97 3.37 -12.31
C ILE A 83 -3.55 4.65 -11.61
N TYR A 84 -3.62 5.78 -12.29
CA TYR A 84 -3.40 7.07 -11.66
C TYR A 84 -4.50 8.07 -12.03
N PHE A 85 -4.75 8.99 -11.13
CA PHE A 85 -5.70 10.07 -11.27
C PHE A 85 -4.94 11.36 -11.56
N GLU A 86 -5.27 11.97 -12.69
CA GLU A 86 -4.81 13.29 -13.07
C GLU A 86 -6.06 14.10 -13.42
N THR A 87 -6.44 14.98 -12.49
CA THR A 87 -7.73 15.69 -12.51
C THR A 87 -8.02 16.27 -13.90
N PRO A 88 -9.19 15.97 -14.52
CA PRO A 88 -10.34 15.25 -13.96
C PRO A 88 -10.44 13.75 -14.35
N HIS A 89 -9.37 13.15 -14.88
CA HIS A 89 -9.43 11.83 -15.53
C HIS A 89 -8.59 10.77 -14.83
N PHE A 90 -9.00 9.51 -14.99
CA PHE A 90 -8.20 8.35 -14.62
C PHE A 90 -7.46 7.82 -15.84
N TYR A 91 -6.24 7.38 -15.62
CA TYR A 91 -5.39 6.78 -16.63
C TYR A 91 -4.85 5.44 -16.13
N MET A 92 -4.62 4.52 -17.06
CA MET A 92 -4.13 3.18 -16.80
C MET A 92 -2.86 2.91 -17.62
N ILE A 93 -1.81 2.42 -16.97
CA ILE A 93 -0.56 1.99 -17.61
C ILE A 93 -0.45 0.48 -17.52
N CYS A 94 -0.19 -0.17 -18.66
CA CYS A 94 0.16 -1.57 -18.72
C CYS A 94 1.68 -1.77 -18.56
N ASN A 95 2.09 -2.35 -17.44
CA ASN A 95 3.48 -2.75 -17.16
C ASN A 95 3.70 -4.27 -17.30
N GLY A 96 2.61 -5.03 -17.41
CA GLY A 96 2.60 -6.47 -17.45
C GLY A 96 3.17 -7.04 -18.75
N LYS A 97 4.02 -8.08 -18.65
CA LYS A 97 4.61 -8.74 -19.82
C LYS A 97 3.59 -9.34 -20.79
N ASN A 98 2.44 -9.77 -20.27
CA ASN A 98 1.39 -10.44 -21.04
C ASN A 98 0.31 -9.46 -21.55
N GLY A 99 0.42 -8.18 -21.23
CA GLY A 99 -0.63 -7.21 -21.51
C GLY A 99 -1.89 -7.41 -20.64
N VAL A 100 -2.90 -6.60 -20.94
CA VAL A 100 -4.24 -6.61 -20.30
C VAL A 100 -5.28 -6.31 -21.38
N PHE A 101 -6.48 -6.84 -21.24
CA PHE A 101 -7.63 -6.43 -22.04
C PHE A 101 -8.46 -5.41 -21.27
N VAL A 102 -8.76 -4.26 -21.89
CA VAL A 102 -9.68 -3.24 -21.38
C VAL A 102 -10.80 -3.07 -22.39
N ASP A 103 -12.05 -3.31 -21.99
CA ASP A 103 -13.23 -3.24 -22.87
C ASP A 103 -13.06 -4.03 -24.18
N GLY A 104 -12.41 -5.20 -24.10
CA GLY A 104 -12.11 -6.06 -25.25
C GLY A 104 -10.89 -5.66 -26.07
N VAL A 105 -10.26 -4.51 -25.79
CA VAL A 105 -9.07 -4.03 -26.50
C VAL A 105 -7.80 -4.46 -25.77
N PHE A 106 -6.86 -5.09 -26.49
CA PHE A 106 -5.59 -5.52 -25.93
C PHE A 106 -4.60 -4.36 -25.76
N GLN A 107 -4.14 -4.17 -24.53
CA GLN A 107 -3.12 -3.20 -24.13
C GLN A 107 -1.81 -3.92 -23.84
N ARG A 108 -0.78 -3.60 -24.63
CA ARG A 108 0.57 -4.17 -24.48
C ARG A 108 1.41 -3.35 -23.52
N LYS A 109 2.47 -3.98 -22.98
CA LYS A 109 3.48 -3.28 -22.19
C LYS A 109 4.09 -2.11 -22.97
N GLY A 110 4.17 -0.94 -22.34
CA GLY A 110 4.76 0.26 -22.95
C GLY A 110 3.87 0.95 -23.99
N ALA A 111 2.60 0.52 -24.11
CA ALA A 111 1.60 1.36 -24.75
C ALA A 111 1.46 2.70 -23.98
N PRO A 112 1.02 3.78 -24.65
CA PRO A 112 0.66 5.02 -23.98
C PRO A 112 -0.37 4.77 -22.86
N PRO A 113 -0.40 5.61 -21.81
CA PRO A 113 -1.43 5.52 -20.78
C PRO A 113 -2.83 5.56 -21.40
N LEU A 114 -3.65 4.57 -21.08
CA LEU A 114 -5.04 4.50 -21.53
C LEU A 114 -5.90 5.36 -20.60
N GLN A 115 -6.58 6.36 -21.13
CA GLN A 115 -7.59 7.09 -20.37
C GLN A 115 -8.79 6.18 -20.11
N LEU A 116 -9.15 5.98 -18.84
CA LEU A 116 -10.29 5.19 -18.45
C LEU A 116 -11.58 6.01 -18.62
N PRO A 117 -12.68 5.40 -19.09
CA PRO A 117 -13.96 6.07 -19.18
C PRO A 117 -14.48 6.44 -17.78
N ARG A 118 -15.19 7.57 -17.70
CA ARG A 118 -15.90 7.95 -16.48
C ARG A 118 -17.18 7.13 -16.40
N GLN A 119 -17.23 6.18 -15.47
CA GLN A 119 -18.47 5.46 -15.13
C GLN A 119 -19.30 6.23 -14.10
#